data_AF-A0A915IS87-F1
#
_entry.id   AF-A0A915IS87-F1
#
_cell.length_a   1.000
_cell.length_b   1.000
_cell.length_c   1.000
_cell.angle_alpha   90.00
_cell.angle_beta   90.00
_cell.angle_gamma   90.00
#
_symmetry.space_group_name_H-M   'P 1'
#
loop_
_entity.id
_entity.type
_entity.pdbx_description
1 polymer ?
#
loop_
_entity_poly.entity_id
_entity_poly.type
_entity_poly.pdbx_seq_one_letter_code
_entity_poly.pdbx_strand_id
1 'polypeptide(L)'
;MENNSTLQSYLNNVEPEVKAIIDETSDNCTHVITAVFAMIMTLGLIGNTKVLRHIIWNRNTNRAGGRRRLPKGVKMNIMTTTFIFNLATADLCLMFILAILITRMFTGRWMLGYLACKVYLTLDGVTKFVSVAFIVLLSMDRYLAVCQPLRAHAFRTKSMALGLALMSWIVVCMLMVPVAIFGRLISSGKSLNDEGNME
;
A
#
# COMPACT_ATOMS: atom_id res chain seq x y z
N MET A 1 12.75 46.84 29.44
CA MET A 1 11.47 46.95 28.68
C MET A 1 11.71 47.12 27.19
N GLU A 2 12.90 47.57 26.76
CA GLU A 2 13.26 47.83 25.35
C GLU A 2 13.55 46.57 24.52
N ASN A 3 13.70 45.42 25.18
CA ASN A 3 14.19 44.16 24.61
C ASN A 3 13.10 43.40 23.85
N ASN A 4 11.83 43.56 24.23
CA ASN A 4 10.70 42.84 23.64
C ASN A 4 10.27 43.45 22.29
N SER A 5 10.35 44.76 22.16
CA SER A 5 9.99 45.49 20.94
C SER A 5 11.02 45.29 19.83
N THR A 6 12.32 45.28 20.16
CA THR A 6 13.37 44.92 19.20
C THR A 6 13.20 43.48 18.74
N LEU A 7 13.00 42.53 19.67
CA LEU A 7 12.85 41.11 19.35
C LEU A 7 11.59 40.84 18.52
N GLN A 8 10.47 41.53 18.77
CA GLN A 8 9.30 41.49 17.89
C GLN A 8 9.54 42.09 16.51
N SER A 9 10.32 43.17 16.39
CA SER A 9 10.70 43.70 15.08
C SER A 9 11.60 42.74 14.30
N TYR A 10 12.52 42.05 14.99
CA TYR A 10 13.37 41.03 14.38
C TYR A 10 12.53 39.84 13.93
N LEU A 11 11.62 39.34 14.77
CA LEU A 11 10.71 38.26 14.39
C LEU A 11 9.83 38.64 13.21
N ASN A 12 9.21 39.83 13.20
CA ASN A 12 8.36 40.27 12.09
C ASN A 12 9.10 40.41 10.76
N ASN A 13 10.41 40.71 10.78
CA ASN A 13 11.23 40.80 9.58
C ASN A 13 11.79 39.43 9.14
N VAL A 14 12.12 38.55 10.08
CA VAL A 14 12.74 37.23 9.81
C VAL A 14 11.69 36.16 9.52
N GLU A 15 10.52 36.20 10.16
CA GLU A 15 9.41 35.25 9.96
C GLU A 15 8.96 35.12 8.50
N PRO A 16 8.77 36.19 7.71
CA PRO A 16 8.40 36.05 6.29
C PRO A 16 9.50 35.39 5.46
N GLU A 17 10.78 35.66 5.74
CA GLU A 17 11.90 35.00 5.05
C GLU A 17 11.97 33.51 5.39
N VAL A 18 11.87 33.18 6.68
CA VAL A 18 11.84 31.79 7.16
C VAL A 18 10.64 31.03 6.61
N LYS A 19 9.46 31.67 6.57
CA LYS A 19 8.24 31.07 6.01
C LYS A 19 8.35 30.84 4.50
N ALA A 20 8.95 31.76 3.76
CA ALA A 20 9.21 31.59 2.33
C ALA A 20 10.16 30.41 2.06
N ILE A 21 11.23 30.28 2.85
CA ILE A 21 12.16 29.13 2.75
C ILE A 21 11.45 27.81 3.07
N ILE A 22 10.62 27.79 4.11
CA ILE A 22 9.85 26.60 4.50
C ILE A 22 8.84 26.22 3.42
N ASP A 23 8.09 27.18 2.88
CA ASP A 23 7.09 26.93 1.82
C ASP A 23 7.77 26.45 0.53
N GLU A 24 8.87 27.08 0.10
CA GLU A 24 9.65 26.64 -1.07
C GLU A 24 10.23 25.23 -0.86
N THR A 25 10.78 24.95 0.31
CA THR A 25 11.31 23.61 0.65
C THR A 25 10.19 22.58 0.68
N SER A 26 9.04 22.91 1.26
CA SER A 26 7.86 22.04 1.34
C SER A 26 7.30 21.71 -0.05
N ASP A 27 7.23 22.70 -0.94
CA ASP A 27 6.77 22.52 -2.32
C ASP A 27 7.75 21.64 -3.11
N ASN A 28 9.06 21.91 -3.00
CA ASN A 28 10.10 21.08 -3.62
C ASN A 28 10.04 19.63 -3.11
N CYS A 29 9.91 19.42 -1.80
CA CYS A 29 9.74 18.09 -1.22
C CYS A 29 8.48 17.40 -1.75
N THR A 30 7.36 18.13 -1.84
CA THR A 30 6.09 17.60 -2.35
C THR A 30 6.20 17.18 -3.81
N HIS A 31 6.85 17.99 -4.64
CA HIS A 31 7.09 17.66 -6.06
C HIS A 31 7.98 16.42 -6.20
N VAL A 32 9.06 16.31 -5.42
CA VAL A 32 9.96 15.15 -5.45
C VAL A 32 9.22 13.89 -5.00
N ILE A 33 8.51 13.92 -3.87
CA ILE A 33 7.74 12.77 -3.34
C ILE A 33 6.68 12.34 -4.37
N THR A 34 5.98 13.29 -4.95
CA THR A 34 4.93 13.02 -5.94
C THR A 34 5.49 12.40 -7.21
N ALA A 35 6.63 12.90 -7.70
CA ALA A 35 7.31 12.33 -8.86
C ALA A 35 7.76 10.88 -8.59
N VAL A 36 8.32 10.61 -7.41
CA VAL A 36 8.70 9.25 -6.98
C VAL A 36 7.48 8.33 -6.91
N PHE A 37 6.38 8.77 -6.29
CA PHE A 37 5.15 7.97 -6.22
C PHE A 37 4.53 7.74 -7.59
N ALA A 38 4.56 8.71 -8.51
CA ALA A 38 4.09 8.53 -9.88
C ALA A 38 4.95 7.50 -10.65
N MET A 39 6.27 7.52 -10.49
CA MET A 39 7.16 6.50 -11.06
C MET A 39 6.87 5.12 -10.49
N ILE A 40 6.74 4.99 -9.17
CA ILE A 40 6.37 3.72 -8.52
C ILE A 40 5.00 3.24 -9.02
N MET A 41 4.03 4.14 -9.14
CA MET A 41 2.69 3.84 -9.61
C MET A 41 2.70 3.26 -11.04
N THR A 42 3.41 3.91 -11.95
CA THR A 42 3.49 3.46 -13.35
C THR A 42 4.19 2.10 -13.47
N LEU A 43 5.33 1.93 -12.79
CA LEU A 43 6.07 0.67 -12.77
C LEU A 43 5.23 -0.46 -12.14
N GLY A 44 4.58 -0.19 -11.02
CA GLY A 44 3.73 -1.13 -10.30
C GLY A 44 2.51 -1.55 -11.11
N LEU A 45 1.81 -0.61 -11.75
CA LEU A 45 0.67 -0.90 -12.61
C LEU A 45 1.08 -1.77 -13.81
N ILE A 46 2.15 -1.38 -14.51
CA ILE A 46 2.62 -2.12 -15.69
C ILE A 46 3.09 -3.52 -15.29
N GLY A 47 3.87 -3.65 -14.23
CA GLY A 47 4.42 -4.91 -13.74
C GLY A 47 3.32 -5.87 -13.28
N ASN A 48 2.48 -5.44 -12.34
CA ASN A 48 1.45 -6.29 -11.75
C ASN A 48 0.34 -6.64 -12.74
N THR A 49 -0.02 -5.73 -13.65
CA THR A 49 -1.00 -6.03 -14.71
C THR A 49 -0.46 -7.08 -15.69
N LYS A 50 0.83 -7.02 -16.07
CA LYS A 50 1.45 -8.04 -16.93
C LYS A 50 1.46 -9.41 -16.26
N VAL A 51 1.81 -9.47 -14.97
CA VAL A 51 1.78 -10.70 -14.18
C VAL A 51 0.36 -11.27 -14.10
N LEU A 52 -0.62 -10.44 -13.72
CA LEU A 52 -2.01 -10.85 -13.58
C LEU A 52 -2.59 -11.33 -14.91
N ARG A 53 -2.37 -10.58 -15.99
CA ARG A 53 -2.81 -10.94 -17.36
C ARG A 53 -2.20 -12.26 -17.79
N HIS A 54 -0.91 -12.49 -17.54
CA HIS A 54 -0.26 -13.75 -17.87
C HIS A 54 -0.87 -14.93 -17.11
N ILE A 55 -1.11 -14.77 -15.80
CA ILE A 55 -1.70 -15.81 -14.95
C ILE A 55 -3.15 -16.10 -15.36
N ILE A 56 -3.97 -15.07 -15.61
CA ILE A 56 -5.37 -15.22 -16.03
C ILE A 56 -5.44 -15.85 -17.41
N TRP A 57 -4.66 -15.37 -18.37
CA TRP A 57 -4.60 -15.93 -19.72
C TRP A 57 -4.19 -17.40 -19.68
N ASN A 58 -3.14 -17.74 -18.92
CA ASN A 58 -2.68 -19.11 -18.75
C ASN A 58 -3.76 -20.00 -18.09
N ARG A 59 -4.51 -19.47 -17.11
CA ARG A 59 -5.59 -20.22 -16.46
C ARG A 59 -6.79 -20.43 -17.40
N ASN A 60 -7.14 -19.42 -18.19
CA ASN A 60 -8.26 -19.46 -19.13
C ASN A 60 -7.95 -20.41 -20.31
N THR A 61 -6.74 -20.35 -20.87
CA THR A 61 -6.33 -21.27 -21.95
C THR A 61 -6.26 -22.72 -21.50
N ASN A 62 -5.81 -23.00 -20.26
CA ASN A 62 -5.84 -24.35 -19.69
C ASN A 62 -7.27 -24.87 -19.45
N ARG A 63 -8.24 -24.00 -19.19
CA ARG A 63 -9.67 -24.37 -19.10
C ARG A 63 -10.28 -24.69 -20.47
N ALA A 64 -9.81 -24.03 -21.54
CA ALA A 64 -10.34 -24.18 -22.90
C ALA A 64 -9.77 -25.39 -23.68
N GLY A 65 -9.17 -26.38 -23.02
CA GLY A 65 -8.70 -27.63 -23.66
C GLY A 65 -7.46 -27.52 -24.57
N GLY A 66 -6.93 -26.30 -24.80
CA GLY A 66 -5.75 -26.07 -25.63
C GLY A 66 -4.45 -26.34 -24.87
N ARG A 67 -3.99 -27.59 -24.85
CA ARG A 67 -2.71 -28.01 -24.25
C ARG A 67 -1.52 -27.47 -25.05
N ARG A 68 -1.18 -26.18 -24.93
CA ARG A 68 0.12 -25.66 -25.39
C ARG A 68 1.08 -25.61 -24.21
N ARG A 69 2.17 -26.38 -24.35
CA ARG A 69 3.27 -26.47 -23.40
C ARG A 69 3.86 -25.07 -23.18
N LEU A 70 3.85 -24.59 -21.93
CA LEU A 70 4.80 -23.54 -21.53
C LEU A 70 6.21 -23.96 -22.00
N PRO A 71 7.09 -23.00 -22.37
CA PRO A 71 8.49 -23.32 -22.64
C PRO A 71 9.05 -24.18 -21.48
N LYS A 72 9.83 -25.21 -21.82
CA LYS A 72 10.23 -26.35 -20.97
C LYS A 72 10.96 -25.99 -19.64
N GLY A 73 11.03 -24.73 -19.23
CA GLY A 73 11.78 -24.27 -18.05
C GLY A 73 10.99 -23.59 -16.92
N VAL A 74 9.74 -23.11 -17.12
CA VAL A 74 9.02 -22.33 -16.08
C VAL A 74 7.67 -22.96 -15.75
N LYS A 75 7.68 -24.04 -14.97
CA LYS A 75 6.46 -24.61 -14.39
C LYS A 75 6.28 -24.10 -12.96
N MET A 76 5.55 -23.00 -12.80
CA MET A 76 5.19 -22.51 -11.46
C MET A 76 4.19 -23.49 -10.82
N ASN A 77 4.43 -23.84 -9.56
CA ASN A 77 3.53 -24.65 -8.76
C ASN A 77 2.25 -23.86 -8.42
N ILE A 78 1.18 -24.61 -8.13
CA ILE A 78 -0.14 -24.02 -7.84
C ILE A 78 -0.09 -23.05 -6.66
N MET A 79 0.72 -23.37 -5.64
CA MET A 79 0.87 -22.57 -4.43
C MET A 79 1.53 -21.21 -4.72
N THR A 80 2.73 -21.22 -5.33
CA THR A 80 3.39 -19.99 -5.81
C THR A 80 2.48 -19.19 -6.74
N THR A 81 1.78 -19.84 -7.69
CA THR A 81 0.90 -19.12 -8.63
C THR A 81 -0.27 -18.43 -7.91
N THR A 82 -0.82 -19.04 -6.85
CA THR A 82 -1.87 -18.43 -6.02
C THR A 82 -1.33 -17.26 -5.20
N PHE A 83 -0.15 -17.39 -4.61
CA PHE A 83 0.46 -16.31 -3.82
C PHE A 83 0.87 -15.11 -4.69
N ILE A 84 1.50 -15.34 -5.84
CA ILE A 84 1.83 -14.28 -6.80
C ILE A 84 0.55 -13.58 -7.29
N PHE A 85 -0.52 -14.33 -7.54
CA PHE A 85 -1.80 -13.73 -7.93
C PHE A 85 -2.35 -12.78 -6.86
N ASN A 86 -2.40 -13.21 -5.60
CA ASN A 86 -2.90 -12.37 -4.51
C ASN A 86 -1.96 -11.18 -4.23
N LEU A 87 -0.65 -11.36 -4.31
CA LEU A 87 0.33 -10.28 -4.21
C LEU A 87 0.11 -9.22 -5.28
N ALA A 88 -0.03 -9.64 -6.55
CA ALA A 88 -0.30 -8.72 -7.66
C ALA A 88 -1.65 -7.99 -7.49
N THR A 89 -2.67 -8.66 -6.94
CA THR A 89 -3.94 -8.01 -6.61
C THR A 89 -3.79 -6.97 -5.50
N ALA A 90 -3.08 -7.29 -4.42
CA ALA A 90 -2.81 -6.33 -3.35
C ALA A 90 -2.02 -5.13 -3.89
N ASP A 91 -0.95 -5.35 -4.66
CA ASP A 91 -0.15 -4.25 -5.20
C ASP A 91 -0.95 -3.36 -6.15
N LEU A 92 -1.88 -3.90 -6.94
CA LEU A 92 -2.79 -3.08 -7.77
C LEU A 92 -3.75 -2.24 -6.92
N CYS A 93 -4.28 -2.80 -5.83
CA CYS A 93 -5.06 -2.01 -4.86
C CYS A 93 -4.20 -0.89 -4.25
N LEU A 94 -2.93 -1.17 -3.94
CA LEU A 94 -1.99 -0.17 -3.41
C LEU A 94 -1.74 0.94 -4.44
N MET A 95 -1.63 0.61 -5.74
CA MET A 95 -1.47 1.64 -6.78
C MET A 95 -2.70 2.56 -6.88
N PHE A 96 -3.92 2.03 -6.68
CA PHE A 96 -5.14 2.85 -6.65
C PHE A 96 -5.17 3.77 -5.41
N ILE A 97 -4.79 3.26 -4.25
CA ILE A 97 -4.64 4.03 -3.01
C ILE A 97 -3.55 5.10 -3.17
N LEU A 98 -2.46 4.78 -3.88
CA LEU A 98 -1.38 5.72 -4.17
C LEU A 98 -1.84 6.83 -5.12
N ALA A 99 -2.69 6.53 -6.11
CA ALA A 99 -3.27 7.55 -6.98
C ALA A 99 -4.10 8.57 -6.18
N ILE A 100 -4.91 8.10 -5.23
CA ILE A 100 -5.64 8.96 -4.30
C ILE A 100 -4.66 9.79 -3.46
N LEU A 101 -3.54 9.22 -3.00
CA LEU A 101 -2.52 9.97 -2.26
C LEU A 101 -1.96 11.13 -3.08
N ILE A 102 -1.60 10.88 -4.34
CA ILE A 102 -1.02 11.88 -5.23
C ILE A 102 -1.98 13.05 -5.44
N THR A 103 -3.26 12.77 -5.74
CA THR A 103 -4.29 13.82 -5.85
C THR A 103 -4.33 14.69 -4.60
N ARG A 104 -4.03 14.10 -3.44
CA ARG A 104 -4.16 14.72 -2.13
C ARG A 104 -2.97 15.53 -1.71
N MET A 105 -1.79 15.17 -2.19
CA MET A 105 -0.62 16.03 -2.14
C MET A 105 -0.85 17.30 -2.97
N PHE A 106 -1.46 17.19 -4.16
CA PHE A 106 -1.74 18.37 -5.00
C PHE A 106 -2.86 19.27 -4.47
N THR A 107 -3.94 18.71 -3.92
CA THR A 107 -5.04 19.54 -3.38
C THR A 107 -4.75 20.10 -2.00
N GLY A 108 -3.72 19.60 -1.30
CA GLY A 108 -3.37 19.98 0.07
C GLY A 108 -4.44 19.64 1.14
N ARG A 109 -5.58 19.04 0.77
CA ARG A 109 -6.74 18.83 1.65
C ARG A 109 -7.57 17.59 1.33
N TRP A 110 -8.19 16.98 2.35
CA TRP A 110 -9.12 15.84 2.24
C TRP A 110 -10.52 16.22 1.79
N MET A 111 -10.89 15.83 0.56
CA MET A 111 -12.18 16.17 -0.05
C MET A 111 -13.29 15.11 0.13
N LEU A 112 -12.96 13.86 0.47
CA LEU A 112 -13.93 12.75 0.55
C LEU A 112 -14.56 12.58 1.95
N GLY A 113 -14.34 13.51 2.88
CA GLY A 113 -14.84 13.47 4.26
C GLY A 113 -14.10 12.54 5.24
N TYR A 114 -14.40 12.66 6.54
CA TYR A 114 -13.69 11.96 7.62
C TYR A 114 -13.71 10.43 7.48
N LEU A 115 -14.88 9.85 7.19
CA LEU A 115 -15.04 8.40 7.07
C LEU A 115 -14.16 7.83 5.94
N ALA A 116 -14.14 8.49 4.78
CA ALA A 116 -13.32 8.05 3.66
C ALA A 116 -11.82 8.17 3.96
N CYS A 117 -11.39 9.18 4.72
CA CYS A 117 -10.01 9.32 5.18
C CYS A 117 -9.60 8.13 6.07
N LYS A 118 -10.48 7.76 7.01
CA LYS A 118 -10.23 6.64 7.92
C LYS A 118 -10.19 5.31 7.18
N VAL A 119 -11.12 5.09 6.27
CA VAL A 119 -11.16 3.91 5.38
C VAL A 119 -9.92 3.86 4.50
N TYR A 120 -9.51 4.99 3.92
CA TYR A 120 -8.31 5.09 3.09
C TYR A 120 -7.06 4.66 3.86
N LEU A 121 -6.82 5.21 5.05
CA LEU A 121 -5.66 4.85 5.88
C LEU A 121 -5.69 3.39 6.31
N THR A 122 -6.88 2.88 6.62
CA THR A 122 -7.06 1.46 6.98
C THR A 122 -6.73 0.55 5.80
N LEU A 123 -7.30 0.83 4.62
CA LEU A 123 -7.05 0.05 3.41
C LEU A 123 -5.59 0.16 2.97
N ASP A 124 -4.98 1.33 3.11
CA ASP A 124 -3.56 1.55 2.82
C ASP A 124 -2.68 0.63 3.69
N GLY A 125 -2.97 0.57 4.99
CA GLY A 125 -2.35 -0.37 5.91
C GLY A 125 -2.58 -1.82 5.51
N VAL A 126 -3.85 -2.23 5.35
CA VAL A 126 -4.22 -3.62 4.98
C VAL A 126 -3.44 -4.07 3.75
N THR A 127 -3.45 -3.27 2.69
CA THR A 127 -2.85 -3.65 1.42
C THR A 127 -1.35 -3.84 1.52
N LYS A 128 -0.64 -2.96 2.25
CA LYS A 128 0.80 -3.09 2.52
C LYS A 128 1.13 -4.36 3.30
N PHE A 129 0.40 -4.62 4.39
CA PHE A 129 0.65 -5.80 5.23
C PHE A 129 0.31 -7.11 4.52
N VAL A 130 -0.74 -7.13 3.69
CA VAL A 130 -1.06 -8.27 2.84
C VAL A 130 0.06 -8.56 1.85
N SER A 131 0.62 -7.56 1.18
CA SER A 131 1.76 -7.76 0.28
C SER A 131 2.96 -8.38 1.01
N VAL A 132 3.30 -7.89 2.20
CA VAL A 132 4.38 -8.47 3.03
C VAL A 132 4.07 -9.93 3.40
N ALA A 133 2.84 -10.24 3.82
CA ALA A 133 2.45 -11.60 4.16
C ALA A 133 2.63 -12.57 2.97
N PHE A 134 2.25 -12.15 1.75
CA PHE A 134 2.44 -12.99 0.56
C PHE A 134 3.91 -13.14 0.14
N ILE A 135 4.75 -12.13 0.36
CA ILE A 135 6.21 -12.25 0.15
C ILE A 135 6.79 -13.27 1.13
N VAL A 136 6.38 -13.26 2.40
CA VAL A 136 6.80 -14.24 3.39
C VAL A 136 6.35 -15.65 3.00
N LEU A 137 5.10 -15.82 2.57
CA LEU A 137 4.59 -17.11 2.10
C LEU A 137 5.32 -17.63 0.85
N LEU A 138 5.69 -16.74 -0.08
CA LEU A 138 6.50 -17.09 -1.24
C LEU A 138 7.90 -17.55 -0.82
N SER A 139 8.56 -16.81 0.07
CA SER A 139 9.87 -17.18 0.63
C SER A 139 9.81 -18.51 1.35
N MET A 140 8.74 -18.76 2.12
CA MET A 140 8.52 -20.02 2.81
C MET A 140 8.30 -21.19 1.83
N ASP A 141 7.51 -21.03 0.76
CA ASP A 141 7.36 -22.08 -0.26
C ASP A 141 8.70 -22.39 -0.95
N ARG A 142 9.54 -21.38 -1.18
CA ARG A 142 10.90 -21.59 -1.72
C ARG A 142 11.81 -22.32 -0.75
N TYR A 143 11.78 -21.94 0.53
CA TYR A 143 12.53 -22.61 1.59
C TYR A 143 12.13 -24.09 1.70
N LEU A 144 10.83 -24.39 1.78
CA LEU A 144 10.34 -25.76 1.85
C LEU A 144 10.73 -26.58 0.61
N ALA A 145 10.70 -25.97 -0.58
CA ALA A 145 11.10 -26.63 -1.83
C ALA A 145 12.53 -27.18 -1.80
N VAL A 146 13.44 -26.39 -1.22
CA VAL A 146 14.89 -26.66 -1.25
C VAL A 146 15.30 -27.51 -0.05
N CYS A 147 14.87 -27.13 1.15
CA CYS A 147 15.35 -27.75 2.38
C CYS A 147 14.53 -28.97 2.80
N GLN A 148 13.26 -29.07 2.42
CA GLN A 148 12.35 -30.13 2.90
C GLN A 148 11.43 -30.69 1.78
N PRO A 149 11.99 -31.36 0.75
CA PRO A 149 11.25 -31.76 -0.45
C PRO A 149 10.05 -32.69 -0.17
N LEU A 150 10.18 -33.62 0.79
CA LEU A 150 9.08 -34.51 1.19
C LEU A 150 7.90 -33.75 1.81
N ARG A 151 8.19 -32.78 2.68
CA ARG A 151 7.17 -31.91 3.27
C ARG A 151 6.56 -30.97 2.23
N ALA A 152 7.39 -30.42 1.33
CA ALA A 152 6.92 -29.56 0.25
C ALA A 152 5.90 -30.26 -0.66
N HIS A 153 6.09 -31.54 -0.96
CA HIS A 153 5.12 -32.31 -1.75
C HIS A 153 3.76 -32.41 -1.05
N ALA A 154 3.74 -32.73 0.25
CA ALA A 154 2.51 -32.80 1.03
C ALA A 154 1.82 -31.43 1.20
N PHE A 155 2.60 -30.35 1.33
CA PHE A 155 2.08 -29.00 1.58
C PHE A 155 1.48 -28.33 0.32
N ARG A 156 1.92 -28.73 -0.88
CA ARG A 156 1.58 -28.10 -2.17
C ARG A 156 0.21 -28.49 -2.73
N THR A 157 -0.81 -28.52 -1.87
CA THR A 157 -2.20 -28.72 -2.31
C THR A 157 -2.88 -27.40 -2.65
N LYS A 158 -3.85 -27.44 -3.56
CA LYS A 158 -4.64 -26.26 -3.94
C LYS A 158 -5.44 -25.71 -2.74
N SER A 159 -5.99 -26.59 -1.91
CA SER A 159 -6.77 -26.21 -0.73
C SER A 159 -5.91 -25.47 0.30
N MET A 160 -4.68 -25.95 0.55
CA MET A 160 -3.75 -25.26 1.45
C MET A 160 -3.37 -23.88 0.92
N ALA A 161 -3.10 -23.76 -0.39
CA ALA A 161 -2.78 -22.47 -1.01
C ALA A 161 -3.92 -21.45 -0.87
N LEU A 162 -5.17 -21.87 -1.08
CA LEU A 162 -6.35 -21.03 -0.89
C LEU A 162 -6.57 -20.69 0.58
N GLY A 163 -6.41 -21.67 1.48
CA GLY A 163 -6.52 -21.48 2.92
C GLY A 163 -5.52 -20.45 3.45
N LEU A 164 -4.24 -20.57 3.09
CA LEU A 164 -3.21 -19.60 3.51
C LEU A 164 -3.46 -18.20 2.94
N ALA A 165 -3.95 -18.11 1.70
CA ALA A 165 -4.32 -16.82 1.12
C ALA A 165 -5.47 -16.16 1.90
N LEU A 166 -6.56 -16.90 2.12
CA LEU A 166 -7.72 -16.41 2.89
C LEU A 166 -7.33 -16.02 4.32
N MET A 167 -6.54 -16.86 4.99
CA MET A 167 -6.06 -16.59 6.35
C MET A 167 -5.20 -15.32 6.39
N SER A 168 -4.34 -15.09 5.40
CA SER A 168 -3.51 -13.88 5.35
C SER A 168 -4.36 -12.62 5.25
N TRP A 169 -5.38 -12.62 4.39
CA TRP A 169 -6.33 -11.51 4.29
C TRP A 169 -7.07 -11.27 5.61
N ILE A 170 -7.60 -12.32 6.24
CA ILE A 170 -8.34 -12.22 7.50
C ILE A 170 -7.45 -11.69 8.62
N VAL A 171 -6.26 -12.27 8.81
CA VAL A 171 -5.33 -11.89 9.88
C VAL A 171 -4.89 -10.43 9.71
N VAL A 172 -4.54 -10.00 8.50
CA VAL A 172 -4.14 -8.61 8.27
C VAL A 172 -5.30 -7.65 8.50
N CYS A 173 -6.51 -7.98 8.03
CA CYS A 173 -7.69 -7.18 8.32
C CYS A 173 -7.93 -7.06 9.83
N MET A 174 -7.84 -8.16 10.57
CA MET A 174 -7.98 -8.16 12.04
C MET A 174 -6.91 -7.29 12.71
N LEU A 175 -5.65 -7.35 12.26
CA LEU A 175 -4.57 -6.50 12.78
C LEU A 175 -4.80 -5.01 12.49
N MET A 176 -5.55 -4.68 11.45
CA MET A 176 -5.88 -3.30 11.08
C MET A 176 -7.15 -2.76 11.75
N VAL A 177 -7.96 -3.62 12.37
CA VAL A 177 -9.17 -3.18 13.09
C VAL A 177 -8.86 -2.17 14.20
N PRO A 178 -7.84 -2.35 15.08
CA PRO A 178 -7.53 -1.36 16.11
C PRO A 178 -7.15 0.01 15.52
N VAL A 179 -6.40 0.03 14.42
CA VAL A 179 -6.04 1.26 13.70
C VAL A 179 -7.32 1.92 13.14
N ALA A 180 -8.23 1.12 12.60
CA ALA A 180 -9.51 1.60 12.09
C ALA A 180 -10.46 2.13 13.17
N ILE A 181 -10.36 1.66 14.41
CA ILE A 181 -11.22 2.09 15.54
C ILE A 181 -10.58 3.29 16.25
N PHE A 182 -9.36 3.12 16.74
CA PHE A 182 -8.68 4.09 17.62
C PHE A 182 -7.89 5.17 16.87
N GLY A 183 -7.66 5.01 15.57
CA GLY A 183 -6.97 6.01 14.76
C GLY A 183 -7.71 7.35 14.77
N ARG A 184 -7.07 8.37 15.34
CA ARG A 184 -7.56 9.76 15.34
C ARG A 184 -7.00 10.49 14.12
N LEU A 185 -7.87 11.20 13.40
CA LEU A 185 -7.46 12.05 12.27
C LEU A 185 -7.42 13.50 12.73
N ILE A 186 -6.26 14.13 12.60
CA ILE A 186 -6.10 15.55 12.88
C ILE A 186 -6.42 16.31 11.60
N SER A 187 -7.40 17.21 11.66
CA SER A 187 -7.68 18.13 10.57
C SER A 187 -6.78 19.35 10.75
N SER A 188 -5.85 19.57 9.82
CA SER A 188 -5.00 20.76 9.76
C SER A 188 -5.85 21.98 9.36
N GLY A 189 -6.69 22.46 10.27
CA GLY A 189 -7.67 23.52 10.00
C GLY A 189 -8.76 23.74 11.06
N LYS A 190 -8.89 22.85 12.05
CA LYS A 190 -9.67 23.17 13.26
C LYS A 190 -8.70 23.32 14.43
N SER A 191 -8.37 24.58 14.71
CA SER A 191 -7.89 25.00 16.02
C SER A 191 -8.82 24.44 17.11
N LEU A 192 -8.19 23.95 18.19
CA LEU A 192 -8.74 23.72 19.53
C LEU A 192 -10.10 24.42 19.72
N ASN A 193 -11.21 23.68 19.66
CA ASN A 193 -12.54 24.07 20.18
C ASN A 193 -13.61 22.95 20.13
N ASP A 194 -13.35 21.78 19.54
CA ASP A 194 -14.32 20.67 19.48
C ASP A 194 -13.92 19.44 20.34
N GLU A 195 -13.20 19.61 21.47
CA GLU A 195 -13.16 18.58 22.54
C GLU A 195 -14.35 18.71 23.51
N GLY A 196 -15.45 19.30 23.04
CA GLY A 196 -16.73 19.39 23.74
C GLY A 196 -17.90 18.92 22.88
N ASN A 197 -17.82 17.72 22.31
CA ASN A 197 -18.93 16.77 22.15
C ASN A 197 -18.62 15.72 21.08
N MET A 198 -18.46 14.47 21.53
CA MET A 198 -18.97 13.30 20.83
C MET A 198 -19.23 12.24 21.90
N GLU A 199 -20.43 12.33 22.49
CA GLU A 199 -21.27 11.13 22.62
C GLU A 199 -21.53 10.53 21.23
#